data_AF-A0A957V161-F1
#
_entry.id   AF-A0A957V161-F1
#
_cell.length_a   1.000
_cell.length_b   1.000
_cell.length_c   1.000
_cell.angle_alpha   90.00
_cell.angle_beta   90.00
_cell.angle_gamma   90.00
#
_symmetry.space_group_name_H-M   'P 1'
#
loop_
_entity.id
_entity.type
_entity.pdbx_description
1 polymer ?
#
loop_
_entity_poly.entity_id
_entity_poly.type
_entity_poly.pdbx_seq_one_letter_code
_entity_poly.pdbx_strand_id
1 'polypeptide(L)'
;VWALEAYGAAHILQEMLTVKSDDITGRVKTYEAIVKGEQIQSPGVPESFRVLVKELQSLGLDVEVINEKNEVIHFGKEETTDNMPRLGFSLNLPGAMTKTTSE
;
A
#
# COMPACT_ATOMS: atom_id res chain seq x y z
N VAL A 1 6.67 -17.03 -11.00
CA VAL A 1 7.11 -15.88 -11.82
C VAL A 1 7.28 -16.32 -13.28
N TRP A 2 8.23 -17.21 -13.61
CA TRP A 2 8.51 -17.61 -15.01
C TRP A 2 7.34 -18.17 -15.83
N ALA A 3 6.49 -19.00 -15.21
CA ALA A 3 5.33 -19.56 -15.94
C ALA A 3 4.31 -18.48 -16.32
N LEU A 4 4.08 -17.48 -15.44
CA LEU A 4 3.13 -16.39 -15.68
C LEU A 4 3.69 -15.38 -16.69
N GLU A 5 4.99 -15.13 -16.62
CA GLU A 5 5.69 -14.27 -17.58
C GLU A 5 5.67 -14.89 -18.99
N ALA A 6 6.00 -16.19 -19.11
CA ALA A 6 5.94 -16.90 -20.38
C ALA A 6 4.53 -16.95 -20.98
N TYR A 7 3.50 -16.97 -20.14
CA TYR A 7 2.10 -16.96 -20.56
C TYR A 7 1.60 -15.54 -20.91
N GLY A 8 2.39 -14.50 -20.65
CA GLY A 8 1.96 -13.10 -20.83
C GLY A 8 0.88 -12.65 -19.86
N ALA A 9 0.71 -13.35 -18.72
CA ALA A 9 -0.32 -13.06 -17.71
C ALA A 9 0.11 -11.91 -16.78
N ALA A 10 0.39 -10.73 -17.34
CA ALA A 10 0.94 -9.58 -16.62
C ALA A 10 0.07 -9.14 -15.43
N HIS A 11 -1.25 -9.07 -15.60
CA HIS A 11 -2.18 -8.68 -14.54
C HIS A 11 -2.21 -9.67 -13.37
N ILE A 12 -2.19 -10.97 -13.66
CA ILE A 12 -2.17 -12.01 -12.62
C ILE A 12 -0.85 -11.98 -11.84
N LEU A 13 0.26 -11.77 -12.54
CA LEU A 13 1.57 -11.62 -11.90
C LEU A 13 1.60 -10.37 -11.00
N GLN A 14 1.10 -9.24 -11.50
CA GLN A 14 0.99 -8.01 -10.71
C GLN A 14 0.16 -8.22 -9.45
N GLU A 15 -1.03 -8.81 -9.58
CA GLU A 15 -1.90 -9.12 -8.43
C GLU A 15 -1.21 -10.01 -7.40
N MET A 16 -0.48 -11.04 -7.86
CA MET A 16 0.24 -11.94 -6.97
C MET A 16 1.36 -11.23 -6.21
N LEU A 17 2.10 -10.33 -6.84
CA LEU A 17 3.24 -9.64 -6.22
C LEU A 17 2.85 -8.44 -5.37
N THR A 18 1.62 -7.93 -5.51
CA THR A 18 1.15 -6.70 -4.84
C THR A 18 0.03 -7.02 -3.83
N VAL A 19 -1.24 -6.87 -4.23
CA VAL A 19 -2.44 -6.94 -3.38
C VAL A 19 -2.62 -8.29 -2.67
N LYS A 20 -2.05 -9.38 -3.20
CA LYS A 20 -2.09 -10.71 -2.56
C LYS A 20 -0.89 -11.01 -1.66
N SER A 21 0.21 -10.27 -1.76
CA SER A 21 1.46 -10.55 -1.03
C SER A 21 1.79 -9.46 0.00
N ASP A 22 2.08 -8.25 -0.47
CA ASP A 22 2.92 -7.31 0.29
C ASP A 22 2.49 -5.83 0.19
N ASP A 23 1.36 -5.55 -0.46
CA ASP A 23 0.73 -4.22 -0.43
C ASP A 23 -0.26 -4.14 0.74
N ILE A 24 0.14 -3.46 1.84
CA ILE A 24 -0.66 -3.35 3.07
C ILE A 24 -1.97 -2.60 2.81
N THR A 25 -1.89 -1.41 2.21
CA THR A 25 -3.05 -0.56 1.93
C THR A 25 -3.93 -1.19 0.86
N GLY A 26 -3.32 -1.73 -0.20
CA GLY A 26 -4.02 -2.40 -1.30
C GLY A 26 -4.79 -3.64 -0.85
N ARG A 27 -4.26 -4.43 0.09
CA ARG A 27 -4.95 -5.63 0.59
C ARG A 27 -6.24 -5.31 1.36
N VAL A 28 -6.24 -4.24 2.15
CA VAL A 28 -7.45 -3.80 2.89
C VAL A 28 -8.51 -3.27 1.93
N LYS A 29 -8.12 -2.38 1.00
CA LYS A 29 -9.02 -1.83 -0.03
C LYS A 29 -9.60 -2.93 -0.93
N THR A 30 -8.78 -3.93 -1.27
CA THR A 30 -9.22 -5.10 -2.06
C THR A 30 -10.23 -5.94 -1.29
N TYR A 31 -10.01 -6.18 0.01
CA TYR A 31 -10.96 -6.92 0.84
C TYR A 31 -12.32 -6.20 0.91
N GLU A 32 -12.30 -4.89 1.12
CA GLU A 32 -13.52 -4.08 1.15
C GLU A 32 -14.27 -4.10 -0.20
N ALA A 33 -13.54 -3.97 -1.31
CA ALA A 33 -14.12 -4.04 -2.65
C ALA A 33 -14.78 -5.40 -2.92
N ILE A 34 -14.15 -6.50 -2.49
CA ILE A 34 -14.72 -7.85 -2.63
C ILE A 34 -16.02 -7.99 -1.81
N VAL A 35 -16.05 -7.49 -0.57
CA VAL A 35 -17.24 -7.57 0.30
C VAL A 35 -18.39 -6.72 -0.25
N LYS A 36 -18.09 -5.55 -0.83
CA LYS A 36 -19.09 -4.64 -1.40
C LYS A 36 -19.49 -4.96 -2.83
N GLY A 37 -18.78 -5.85 -3.51
CA GLY A 37 -18.95 -6.11 -4.94
C GLY A 37 -18.52 -4.94 -5.83
N GLU A 38 -17.61 -4.09 -5.34
CA GLU A 38 -17.05 -2.96 -6.07
C GLU A 38 -15.82 -3.39 -6.88
N GLN A 39 -15.43 -2.56 -7.85
CA GLN A 39 -14.27 -2.84 -8.67
C GLN A 39 -12.97 -2.67 -7.88
N ILE A 40 -12.09 -3.67 -7.98
CA ILE A 40 -10.77 -3.66 -7.30
C ILE A 40 -9.92 -2.53 -7.90
N GLN A 41 -9.32 -1.72 -7.01
CA GLN A 41 -8.46 -0.61 -7.38
C GLN A 41 -7.09 -1.10 -7.87
N SER A 42 -6.39 -0.24 -8.63
CA SER A 42 -5.05 -0.59 -9.13
C SER A 42 -4.05 -0.77 -7.98
N PRO A 43 -3.19 -1.80 -8.03
CA PRO A 43 -2.20 -2.05 -6.98
C PRO A 43 -1.16 -0.94 -6.83
N GLY A 44 -0.66 -0.77 -5.61
CA GLY A 44 0.43 0.16 -5.29
C GLY A 44 1.83 -0.46 -5.38
N VAL A 45 2.80 0.28 -4.82
CA VAL A 45 4.19 -0.15 -4.68
C VAL A 45 4.33 -1.09 -3.47
N PRO A 46 4.90 -2.31 -3.62
CA PRO A 46 5.13 -3.23 -2.50
C PRO A 46 6.05 -2.65 -1.42
N GLU A 47 5.80 -3.02 -0.17
CA GLU A 47 6.64 -2.59 0.95
C GLU A 47 8.06 -3.18 0.88
N SER A 48 8.22 -4.39 0.34
CA SER A 48 9.51 -5.04 0.09
C SER A 48 10.43 -4.19 -0.78
N PHE A 49 9.87 -3.48 -1.76
CA PHE A 49 10.66 -2.57 -2.60
C PHE A 49 11.12 -1.34 -1.81
N ARG A 50 10.27 -0.80 -0.94
CA ARG A 50 10.63 0.32 -0.05
C ARG A 50 11.73 -0.07 0.92
N VAL A 51 11.67 -1.28 1.47
CA VAL A 51 12.72 -1.84 2.34
C VAL A 51 14.02 -2.00 1.54
N LEU A 52 13.97 -2.58 0.34
CA LEU A 52 15.14 -2.72 -0.52
C LEU A 52 15.85 -1.38 -0.77
N VAL A 53 15.10 -0.32 -1.10
CA VAL A 53 15.68 1.02 -1.30
C VAL A 53 16.38 1.52 -0.03
N LYS A 54 15.77 1.34 1.14
CA LYS A 54 16.37 1.72 2.42
C LYS A 54 17.59 0.88 2.79
N GLU A 55 17.61 -0.39 2.44
CA GLU A 55 18.76 -1.27 2.66
C GLU A 55 19.95 -0.83 1.79
N LEU A 56 19.71 -0.50 0.52
CA LEU A 56 20.74 0.04 -0.37
C LEU A 56 21.27 1.40 0.15
N GLN A 57 20.37 2.28 0.60
CA GLN A 57 20.76 3.56 1.22
C GLN A 57 21.56 3.35 2.52
N SER A 58 21.23 2.33 3.31
CA SER A 58 21.97 1.98 4.53
C SER A 58 23.38 1.48 4.25
N LEU A 59 23.63 0.94 3.04
CA LEU A 59 24.97 0.58 2.57
C LEU A 59 25.78 1.78 2.07
N GLY A 60 25.22 2.99 2.10
CA GLY A 60 25.87 4.22 1.60
C GLY A 60 25.71 4.44 0.10
N LEU A 61 24.77 3.73 -0.56
CA LEU A 61 24.43 3.97 -1.95
C LEU A 61 23.38 5.09 -2.04
N ASP A 62 23.62 6.05 -2.92
CA ASP A 62 22.63 7.07 -3.25
C ASP A 62 21.65 6.51 -4.29
N VAL A 63 20.45 6.14 -3.84
CA VAL A 63 19.40 5.54 -4.67
C VAL A 63 18.16 6.43 -4.61
N GLU A 64 17.82 6.98 -5.76
CA GLU A 64 16.64 7.82 -5.98
C GLU A 64 15.72 7.17 -7.02
N VAL A 65 14.41 7.25 -6.79
CA VAL A 65 13.42 6.81 -7.78
C VAL A 65 12.87 8.04 -8.47
N ILE A 66 13.01 8.07 -9.79
CA ILE A 66 12.63 9.19 -10.65
C ILE A 66 11.40 8.77 -11.46
N ASN A 67 10.35 9.60 -11.47
CA ASN A 67 9.17 9.36 -12.29
C ASN A 67 9.36 9.85 -13.75
N GLU A 68 8.35 9.64 -14.61
CA GLU A 68 8.37 10.10 -16.00
C GLU A 68 8.50 11.63 -16.16
N LYS A 69 8.15 12.40 -15.13
CA LYS A 69 8.28 13.87 -15.07
C LYS A 69 9.62 14.32 -14.49
N ASN A 70 10.54 13.40 -14.27
CA ASN A 70 11.85 13.65 -13.69
C ASN A 70 11.82 14.15 -12.23
N GLU A 71 10.75 13.82 -11.50
CA GLU A 71 10.55 14.14 -10.08
C GLU A 71 11.04 12.99 -9.20
N VAL A 72 11.74 13.33 -8.11
CA VAL A 72 12.25 12.36 -7.14
C VAL A 72 11.14 11.92 -6.20
N ILE A 73 10.89 10.61 -6.14
CA ILE A 73 9.94 9.99 -5.23
C ILE A 73 10.67 9.65 -3.92
N HIS A 74 10.32 10.34 -2.84
CA HIS A 74 10.82 10.04 -1.51
C HIS A 74 9.90 9.06 -0.78
N PHE A 75 10.39 7.84 -0.51
CA PHE A 75 9.71 6.84 0.33
C PHE A 75 9.86 7.17 1.82
N GLY A 76 9.34 8.32 2.25
CA GLY A 76 9.72 8.97 3.52
C GLY A 76 8.60 9.19 4.54
N LYS A 77 7.38 9.51 4.12
CA LYS A 77 6.22 9.82 4.97
C LYS A 77 5.00 9.99 4.06
N GLU A 78 3.80 9.72 4.59
CA GLU A 78 2.49 9.66 3.89
C GLU A 78 2.27 8.27 3.28
N GLU A 79 1.52 7.35 3.91
CA GLU A 79 0.06 7.39 4.03
C GLU A 79 -0.47 6.81 5.37
N THR A 80 -0.04 7.28 6.54
CA THR A 80 -0.65 6.84 7.82
C THR A 80 -1.96 7.56 8.16
N THR A 81 -2.57 8.28 7.22
CA THR A 81 -3.86 8.96 7.42
C THR A 81 -4.79 8.82 6.23
N ASP A 82 -4.90 7.64 5.62
CA ASP A 82 -6.15 7.32 4.92
C ASP A 82 -7.05 6.60 5.92
N ASN A 83 -8.24 7.16 6.13
CA ASN A 83 -9.18 6.79 7.17
C ASN A 83 -9.25 5.27 7.37
N MET A 84 -8.94 4.80 8.57
CA MET A 84 -9.27 3.43 8.95
C MET A 84 -10.81 3.29 8.84
N PRO A 85 -11.35 2.51 7.89
CA PRO A 85 -12.78 2.40 7.75
C PRO A 85 -13.31 1.74 9.02
N ARG A 86 -14.35 2.32 9.61
CA ARG A 86 -15.04 1.78 10.78
C ARG A 86 -15.61 0.42 10.39
N LEU A 87 -14.85 -0.66 10.59
CA LEU A 87 -15.42 -1.99 10.58
C LEU A 87 -16.44 -2.03 11.71
N GLY A 88 -17.69 -2.31 11.36
CA GLY A 88 -18.85 -2.35 12.25
C GLY A 88 -18.81 -3.45 13.32
N PHE A 89 -17.63 -3.80 13.82
CA PHE A 89 -17.48 -4.54 15.06
C PHE A 89 -17.56 -3.53 16.20
N SER A 90 -18.65 -3.61 16.95
CA SER A 90 -18.86 -2.90 18.21
C SER A 90 -17.90 -3.45 19.29
N LEU A 91 -16.60 -3.22 19.11
CA LEU A 91 -15.60 -3.38 20.17
C LEU A 91 -15.09 -1.98 20.49
N ASN A 92 -15.75 -1.35 21.47
CA ASN A 92 -15.33 -0.06 22.00
C ASN A 92 -13.98 -0.25 22.71
N LEU A 93 -12.87 0.14 22.07
CA LEU A 93 -11.59 0.29 22.77
C LEU A 93 -11.64 1.60 23.58
N PRO A 94 -11.45 1.57 24.90
CA PRO A 94 -11.45 2.78 25.71
C PRO A 94 -10.11 3.49 25.51
N GLY A 95 -10.13 4.64 24.81
CA GLY A 95 -8.95 5.50 24.76
C GLY A 95 -8.82 6.34 23.50
N ALA A 96 -9.70 7.33 23.32
CA ALA A 96 -9.35 8.56 22.61
C ALA A 96 -10.35 9.65 23.01
N MET A 97 -9.94 10.49 23.97
CA MET A 97 -10.66 11.73 24.28
C MET A 97 -10.71 12.60 23.04
N THR A 98 -11.90 12.74 22.44
CA THR A 98 -12.19 13.80 21.49
C THR A 98 -12.23 15.12 22.26
N LYS A 99 -11.21 15.97 22.09
CA LYS A 99 -11.34 17.39 22.41
C LYS A 99 -12.38 17.99 21.47
N THR A 100 -13.61 18.10 21.93
CA THR A 100 -14.58 19.06 21.39
C THR A 100 -14.23 20.43 21.94
N THR A 101 -13.54 21.24 21.15
CA THR A 101 -13.60 22.70 21.31
C THR A 101 -14.98 23.13 20.85
N SER A 102 -15.83 23.48 21.80
CA SER A 102 -16.98 24.37 21.59
C SER A 102 -16.61 25.71 22.20
N GLU A 103 -16.32 26.67 21.33
CA GLU A 103 -16.70 28.11 21.35
C GLU A 103 -16.04 28.80 20.15
#